data_AF-L1L9U2-F1
#
_entry.id   AF-L1L9U2-F1
#
_cell.length_a   1.000
_cell.length_b   1.000
_cell.length_c   1.000
_cell.angle_alpha   90.00
_cell.angle_beta   90.00
_cell.angle_gamma   90.00
#
_symmetry.space_group_name_H-M   'P 1'
#
loop_
_entity.id
_entity.type
_entity.pdbx_description
1 polymer ?
#
loop_
_entity_poly.entity_id
_entity_poly.type
_entity_poly.pdbx_seq_one_letter_code
_entity_poly.pdbx_strand_id
1 'polypeptide(L)'
;MYDVEAACVVNGRFEEAFSFSPQDCKFRGNAFRGGKAGQLLEGIIELYDAQGFRINESCGSLLASLTLRKNVFEEQEDLISEKVYLRERQDGTIEVVYIAKITGTWTLSITSQDFEHIRGSPFEITITEGDASPYCCTLQAVEQNGYISNFQEFVLETKDGFGNPHTRGKTGYVIKCIGGSKLVSVQDLNNGKYRILCLTDPNSHFSQLRVTLIGKDVVNSPYSLVKGGNARLADASGRCTGAHQEVFRTLKMCKEAHEKNLRIRQECNVMENEFERMKHEAFTSYNASRLQVVHSIPAIISINDVSVEEQKEKRNGLIARHQKVLEDVQELKKEMEEVDKMREELFGFLGEKYTNAEDTLSKAMEEYKRALGGVIKEVSETRSLQKFRRDLQSGSANAYKKLEAQRDISEALHILQNHVEREKSQPTNHVNLSAIPVKLLGQKRPTIPDKPKTLAFCLLEGRYRPKNNKT
;
A
#
# COMPACT_ATOMS: atom_id res chain seq x y z
N MET A 1 2.50 -39.01 -11.54
CA MET A 1 2.97 -39.65 -12.78
C MET A 1 4.00 -38.69 -13.36
N TYR A 2 5.28 -38.92 -13.05
CA TYR A 2 6.39 -38.13 -13.57
C TYR A 2 7.15 -39.01 -14.56
N ASP A 3 7.42 -38.46 -15.73
CA ASP A 3 8.22 -39.08 -16.80
C ASP A 3 9.59 -39.49 -16.26
N VAL A 4 9.89 -40.77 -16.41
CA VAL A 4 11.21 -41.34 -16.21
C VAL A 4 11.70 -41.74 -17.59
N GLU A 5 12.59 -40.95 -18.20
CA GLU A 5 13.46 -41.46 -19.25
C GLU A 5 14.68 -40.56 -19.50
N ALA A 6 15.79 -41.25 -19.78
CA ALA A 6 17.11 -40.78 -20.22
C ALA A 6 18.13 -40.35 -19.14
N ALA A 7 18.88 -41.32 -18.61
CA ALA A 7 20.32 -41.16 -18.40
C ALA A 7 21.04 -42.47 -18.74
N CYS A 8 22.04 -42.34 -19.62
CA CYS A 8 22.84 -43.42 -20.18
C CYS A 8 23.68 -44.16 -19.13
N VAL A 9 23.72 -45.49 -19.25
CA VAL A 9 24.68 -46.37 -18.59
C VAL A 9 26.06 -46.16 -19.24
N VAL A 10 27.02 -45.62 -18.49
CA VAL A 10 28.45 -45.73 -18.80
C VAL A 10 29.05 -46.75 -17.83
N ASN A 11 29.45 -47.90 -18.38
CA ASN A 11 30.23 -48.91 -17.67
C ASN A 11 31.62 -48.34 -17.34
N GLY A 12 31.92 -48.22 -16.05
CA GLY A 12 33.27 -47.91 -15.57
C GLY A 12 33.36 -47.98 -14.06
N ARG A 13 33.90 -49.11 -13.55
CA ARG A 13 34.42 -49.36 -12.19
C ARG A 13 33.51 -49.03 -11.00
N PHE A 14 33.31 -50.04 -10.15
CA PHE A 14 32.88 -49.86 -8.76
C PHE A 14 33.90 -48.97 -8.03
N GLU A 15 33.70 -47.66 -8.05
CA GLU A 15 34.16 -46.77 -6.99
C GLU A 15 32.98 -46.61 -6.05
N GLU A 16 33.15 -47.05 -4.80
CA GLU A 16 32.20 -46.80 -3.73
C GLU A 16 31.92 -45.30 -3.72
N ALA A 17 30.70 -44.89 -4.11
CA ALA A 17 30.29 -43.51 -3.94
C ALA A 17 30.49 -43.18 -2.46
N PHE A 18 31.42 -42.26 -2.16
CA PHE A 18 31.75 -41.85 -0.81
C PHE A 18 30.52 -41.19 -0.18
N SER A 19 29.61 -42.00 0.36
CA SER A 19 28.46 -41.50 1.11
C SER A 19 28.99 -40.73 2.32
N PHE A 20 28.67 -39.45 2.40
CA PHE A 20 29.08 -38.64 3.54
C PHE A 20 28.32 -39.07 4.80
N SER A 21 28.95 -38.96 5.96
CA SER A 21 28.34 -39.22 7.26
C SER A 21 27.70 -37.92 7.79
N PRO A 22 26.37 -37.84 7.96
CA PRO A 22 25.71 -36.63 8.46
C PRO A 22 26.23 -36.17 9.83
N GLN A 23 26.66 -37.11 10.68
CA GLN A 23 27.12 -36.81 12.04
C GLN A 23 28.58 -36.33 12.11
N ASP A 24 29.36 -36.51 11.05
CA ASP A 24 30.76 -36.08 11.00
C ASP A 24 30.95 -34.75 10.26
N CYS A 25 29.90 -34.24 9.63
CA CYS A 25 29.85 -32.92 9.02
C CYS A 25 30.25 -31.81 10.01
N LYS A 26 31.02 -30.84 9.53
CA LYS A 26 31.39 -29.62 10.28
C LYS A 26 30.74 -28.40 9.65
N PHE A 27 30.40 -27.42 10.47
CA PHE A 27 29.75 -26.20 10.01
C PHE A 27 30.36 -24.97 10.68
N ARG A 28 30.38 -23.84 9.97
CA ARG A 28 30.85 -22.54 10.48
C ARG A 28 30.20 -21.38 9.75
N GLY A 29 30.03 -20.26 10.43
CA GLY A 29 29.46 -19.04 9.87
C GLY A 29 28.24 -18.53 10.64
N ASN A 30 27.72 -17.38 10.22
CA ASN A 30 26.66 -16.68 10.92
C ASN A 30 25.28 -17.31 10.63
N ALA A 31 25.13 -18.03 9.51
CA ALA A 31 23.96 -18.84 9.18
C ALA A 31 23.55 -19.84 10.29
N PHE A 32 24.47 -20.25 11.16
CA PHE A 32 24.18 -21.21 12.24
C PHE A 32 24.03 -20.55 13.61
N ARG A 33 24.21 -19.23 13.71
CA ARG A 33 24.16 -18.46 14.97
C ARG A 33 23.08 -17.38 14.99
N GLY A 34 22.68 -16.89 13.82
CA GLY A 34 21.71 -15.81 13.66
C GLY A 34 22.38 -14.47 13.41
N GLY A 35 21.58 -13.40 13.40
CA GLY A 35 22.04 -12.06 13.08
C GLY A 35 20.91 -11.04 13.07
N LYS A 36 21.06 -9.98 12.28
CA LYS A 36 20.04 -8.93 12.17
C LYS A 36 19.02 -9.26 11.08
N ALA A 37 17.78 -8.82 11.26
CA ALA A 37 16.74 -8.90 10.25
C ALA A 37 17.17 -8.17 8.96
N GLY A 38 16.98 -8.84 7.83
CA GLY A 38 17.40 -8.36 6.51
C GLY A 38 18.89 -8.46 6.19
N GLN A 39 19.71 -8.93 7.13
CA GLN A 39 21.11 -9.24 6.87
C GLN A 39 21.23 -10.54 6.06
N LEU A 40 22.17 -10.57 5.11
CA LEU A 40 22.56 -11.81 4.44
C LEU A 40 23.33 -12.69 5.43
N LEU A 41 22.78 -13.86 5.73
CA LEU A 41 23.40 -14.84 6.62
C LEU A 41 24.03 -15.95 5.79
N GLU A 42 25.33 -16.13 6.00
CA GLU A 42 26.16 -17.06 5.25
C GLU A 42 26.86 -18.06 6.19
N GLY A 43 27.01 -19.29 5.72
CA GLY A 43 27.71 -20.35 6.41
C GLY A 43 28.31 -21.36 5.44
N ILE A 44 29.25 -22.15 5.93
CA ILE A 44 29.94 -23.19 5.18
C ILE A 44 29.77 -24.50 5.94
N ILE A 45 29.43 -25.56 5.21
CA ILE A 45 29.37 -26.94 5.65
C ILE A 45 30.49 -27.71 4.95
N GLU A 46 31.30 -28.40 5.73
CA GLU A 46 32.36 -29.29 5.27
C GLU A 46 31.88 -30.74 5.49
N LEU A 47 31.83 -31.51 4.40
CA LEU A 47 31.38 -32.89 4.40
C LEU A 47 32.53 -33.84 4.77
N TYR A 48 32.22 -34.84 5.58
CA TYR A 48 33.15 -35.87 6.03
C TYR A 48 32.53 -37.26 5.84
N ASP A 49 33.36 -38.25 5.54
CA ASP A 49 32.94 -39.66 5.56
C ASP A 49 32.92 -40.22 7.00
N ALA A 50 32.46 -41.47 7.15
CA ALA A 50 32.42 -42.16 8.44
C ALA A 50 33.82 -42.44 9.03
N GLN A 51 34.87 -42.33 8.23
CA GLN A 51 36.26 -42.52 8.61
C GLN A 51 36.93 -41.18 9.01
N GLY A 52 36.23 -40.06 8.87
CA GLY A 52 36.69 -38.72 9.22
C GLY A 52 37.55 -38.04 8.14
N PHE A 53 37.58 -38.56 6.91
CA PHE A 53 38.20 -37.88 5.78
C PHE A 53 37.24 -36.86 5.17
N ARG A 54 37.80 -35.71 4.78
CA ARG A 54 37.04 -34.66 4.12
C ARG A 54 36.74 -35.06 2.69
N ILE A 55 35.48 -34.93 2.30
CA ILE A 55 35.03 -35.15 0.92
C ILE A 55 35.21 -33.84 0.15
N ASN A 56 35.98 -33.89 -0.94
CA ASN A 56 36.30 -32.71 -1.77
C ASN A 56 35.58 -32.73 -3.13
N GLU A 57 34.86 -33.81 -3.43
CA GLU A 57 34.13 -34.00 -4.69
C GLU A 57 32.62 -33.93 -4.45
N SER A 58 31.87 -33.56 -5.49
CA SER A 58 30.43 -33.29 -5.43
C SER A 58 29.61 -34.54 -5.13
N CYS A 59 29.46 -34.88 -3.86
CA CYS A 59 28.95 -36.19 -3.45
C CYS A 59 27.70 -36.14 -2.54
N GLY A 60 27.00 -35.00 -2.42
CA GLY A 60 25.78 -34.99 -1.61
C GLY A 60 24.90 -33.77 -1.80
N SER A 61 23.61 -34.00 -2.09
CA SER A 61 22.61 -32.95 -1.98
C SER A 61 22.09 -32.90 -0.53
N LEU A 62 22.44 -31.85 0.19
CA LEU A 62 21.76 -31.51 1.43
C LEU A 62 20.42 -30.83 1.12
N LEU A 63 19.47 -30.99 2.02
CA LEU A 63 18.22 -30.24 2.05
C LEU A 63 18.27 -29.27 3.23
N ALA A 64 17.77 -28.04 3.03
CA ALA A 64 17.69 -27.05 4.08
C ALA A 64 16.29 -26.45 4.16
N SER A 65 15.77 -26.30 5.37
CA SER A 65 14.52 -25.60 5.66
C SER A 65 14.71 -24.65 6.84
N LEU A 66 14.09 -23.48 6.75
CA LEU A 66 14.17 -22.43 7.76
C LEU A 66 12.75 -22.06 8.19
N THR A 67 12.42 -22.31 9.45
CA THR A 67 11.08 -22.11 10.00
C THR A 67 11.10 -21.21 11.23
N LEU A 68 10.16 -20.26 11.31
CA LEU A 68 10.03 -19.40 12.48
C LEU A 68 9.25 -20.15 13.58
N ARG A 69 9.82 -20.22 14.78
CA ARG A 69 9.13 -20.76 15.95
C ARG A 69 8.29 -19.66 16.57
N LYS A 70 6.98 -19.70 16.36
CA LYS A 70 6.04 -18.88 17.13
C LYS A 70 5.71 -19.58 18.45
N ASN A 71 5.52 -18.79 19.51
CA ASN A 71 5.26 -19.33 20.84
C ASN A 71 3.92 -20.09 20.86
N VAL A 72 4.04 -21.35 21.22
CA VAL A 72 3.01 -22.40 21.25
C VAL A 72 1.93 -22.04 22.27
N PHE A 73 0.86 -21.37 21.85
CA PHE A 73 -0.43 -21.35 22.57
C PHE A 73 -1.67 -21.16 21.68
N GLU A 74 -1.54 -21.11 20.35
CA GLU A 74 -2.71 -21.09 19.45
C GLU A 74 -2.62 -22.26 18.46
N GLU A 75 -3.64 -23.14 18.48
CA GLU A 75 -3.65 -24.46 17.83
C GLU A 75 -3.77 -24.45 16.30
N GLN A 76 -3.55 -23.31 15.64
CA GLN A 76 -3.53 -23.22 14.18
C GLN A 76 -2.72 -21.99 13.79
N GLU A 77 -1.42 -22.16 13.54
CA GLU A 77 -0.60 -21.09 12.97
C GLU A 77 0.11 -21.54 11.70
N ASP A 78 -0.02 -20.71 10.66
CA ASP A 78 0.81 -20.75 9.48
C ASP A 78 2.29 -20.72 9.88
N LEU A 79 3.00 -21.84 9.68
CA LEU A 79 4.46 -21.87 9.82
C LEU A 79 5.06 -20.93 8.78
N ILE A 80 5.65 -19.83 9.24
CA ILE A 80 6.41 -18.94 8.36
C ILE A 80 7.72 -19.66 8.03
N SER A 81 7.88 -20.02 6.76
CA SER A 81 9.11 -20.60 6.24
C SER A 81 9.78 -19.64 5.25
N GLU A 82 11.10 -19.55 5.32
CA GLU A 82 11.92 -18.75 4.42
C GLU A 82 12.82 -19.66 3.57
N LYS A 83 13.17 -19.18 2.37
CA LYS A 83 14.00 -19.97 1.45
C LYS A 83 15.45 -19.96 1.89
N VAL A 84 16.05 -21.15 1.93
CA VAL A 84 17.49 -21.35 2.13
C VAL A 84 18.11 -21.81 0.83
N TYR A 85 19.22 -21.19 0.46
CA TYR A 85 19.99 -21.55 -0.71
C TYR A 85 21.21 -22.33 -0.28
N LEU A 86 21.37 -23.52 -0.85
CA LEU A 86 22.57 -24.33 -0.73
C LEU A 86 23.32 -24.26 -2.05
N ARG A 87 24.60 -23.89 -2.00
CA ARG A 87 25.47 -23.80 -3.17
C ARG A 87 26.73 -24.60 -2.91
N GLU A 88 27.03 -25.54 -3.79
CA GLU A 88 28.29 -26.23 -3.74
C GLU A 88 29.42 -25.35 -4.31
N ARG A 89 30.57 -25.33 -3.63
CA ARG A 89 31.78 -24.64 -4.06
C ARG A 89 32.75 -25.63 -4.69
N GLN A 90 33.68 -25.10 -5.50
CA GLN A 90 34.69 -25.88 -6.21
C GLN A 90 35.65 -26.67 -5.28
N ASP A 91 35.66 -26.35 -3.98
CA ASP A 91 36.47 -27.02 -2.95
C ASP A 91 35.72 -28.15 -2.22
N GLY A 92 34.55 -28.55 -2.72
CA GLY A 92 33.69 -29.59 -2.13
C GLY A 92 32.94 -29.14 -0.87
N THR A 93 33.00 -27.87 -0.51
CA THR A 93 32.21 -27.32 0.61
C THR A 93 30.83 -26.85 0.14
N ILE A 94 29.85 -26.91 1.03
CA ILE A 94 28.50 -26.42 0.78
C ILE A 94 28.31 -25.09 1.48
N GLU A 95 28.03 -24.05 0.71
CA GLU A 95 27.66 -22.73 1.18
C GLU A 95 26.16 -22.66 1.46
N VAL A 96 25.80 -22.19 2.65
CA VAL A 96 24.42 -21.96 3.10
C VAL A 96 24.16 -20.46 3.11
N VAL A 97 23.14 -20.01 2.40
CA VAL A 97 22.80 -18.58 2.30
C VAL A 97 21.30 -18.38 2.46
N TYR A 98 20.91 -17.44 3.33
CA TYR A 98 19.52 -17.01 3.44
C TYR A 98 19.39 -15.59 4.01
N ILE A 99 18.20 -15.00 3.91
CA ILE A 99 17.85 -13.72 4.51
C ILE A 99 16.56 -13.90 5.32
N ALA A 100 16.64 -13.69 6.63
CA ALA A 100 15.47 -13.68 7.51
C ALA A 100 15.00 -12.24 7.74
N LYS A 101 13.72 -11.96 7.48
CA LYS A 101 13.16 -10.59 7.59
C LYS A 101 12.43 -10.32 8.90
N ILE A 102 12.00 -11.37 9.59
CA ILE A 102 11.20 -11.27 10.81
C ILE A 102 12.10 -11.62 12.01
N THR A 103 12.04 -10.77 13.03
CA THR A 103 12.73 -11.02 14.30
C THR A 103 12.10 -12.18 15.04
N GLY A 104 12.94 -13.00 15.69
CA GLY A 104 12.48 -14.11 16.51
C GLY A 104 13.45 -15.28 16.49
N THR A 105 13.00 -16.39 17.09
CA THR A 105 13.75 -17.64 17.10
C THR A 105 13.34 -18.48 15.89
N TRP A 106 14.32 -18.76 15.04
CA TRP A 106 14.17 -19.60 13.86
C TRP A 106 14.83 -20.95 14.09
N THR A 107 14.35 -21.96 13.37
CA THR A 107 14.91 -23.29 13.32
C THR A 107 15.42 -23.54 11.91
N LEU A 108 16.74 -23.67 11.75
CA LEU A 108 17.37 -24.09 10.51
C LEU A 108 17.61 -25.60 10.58
N SER A 109 16.85 -26.35 9.80
CA SER A 109 17.04 -27.78 9.64
C SER A 109 17.83 -28.05 8.37
N ILE A 110 18.97 -28.69 8.51
CA ILE A 110 19.77 -29.21 7.40
C ILE A 110 19.81 -30.74 7.52
N THR A 111 19.39 -31.43 6.46
CA THR A 111 19.28 -32.89 6.40
C THR A 111 19.93 -33.47 5.15
N SER A 112 20.30 -34.75 5.20
CA SER A 112 20.69 -35.53 4.02
C SER A 112 19.48 -35.85 3.11
N GLN A 113 19.74 -36.51 1.98
CA GLN A 113 18.68 -37.06 1.11
C GLN A 113 17.80 -38.08 1.84
N ASP A 114 18.37 -38.81 2.79
CA ASP A 114 17.66 -39.79 3.63
C ASP A 114 16.94 -39.13 4.82
N PHE A 115 16.83 -37.80 4.82
CA PHE A 115 16.19 -37.00 5.85
C PHE A 115 16.86 -37.07 7.24
N GLU A 116 18.13 -37.48 7.30
CA GLU A 116 18.89 -37.47 8.55
C GLU A 116 19.50 -36.10 8.81
N HIS A 117 19.35 -35.60 10.05
CA HIS A 117 19.94 -34.32 10.44
C HIS A 117 21.47 -34.41 10.49
N ILE A 118 22.14 -33.42 9.91
CA ILE A 118 23.59 -33.27 10.09
C ILE A 118 23.91 -32.93 11.55
N ARG A 119 25.17 -33.10 11.95
CA ARG A 119 25.61 -32.73 13.30
C ARG A 119 25.20 -31.31 13.68
N GLY A 120 24.52 -31.17 14.82
CA GLY A 120 24.06 -29.90 15.36
C GLY A 120 22.76 -29.37 14.74
N SER A 121 22.27 -29.98 13.66
CA SER A 121 20.94 -29.73 13.11
C SER A 121 19.89 -30.49 13.94
N PRO A 122 18.71 -29.90 14.22
CA PRO A 122 18.29 -28.55 13.83
C PRO A 122 18.99 -27.44 14.64
N PHE A 123 19.35 -26.36 13.97
CA PHE A 123 19.99 -25.19 14.56
C PHE A 123 18.95 -24.19 15.04
N GLU A 124 19.05 -23.79 16.31
CA GLU A 124 18.26 -22.67 16.85
C GLU A 124 19.01 -21.35 16.62
N ILE A 125 18.41 -20.46 15.84
CA ILE A 125 19.03 -19.21 15.39
C ILE A 125 18.16 -18.02 15.78
N THR A 126 18.75 -17.04 16.45
CA THR A 126 18.04 -15.83 16.88
C THR A 126 18.26 -14.70 15.88
N ILE A 127 17.15 -14.20 15.31
CA ILE A 127 17.15 -13.02 14.45
C ILE A 127 16.70 -11.81 15.27
N THR A 128 17.61 -10.86 15.41
CA THR A 128 17.41 -9.58 16.12
C THR A 128 16.98 -8.49 15.15
N GLU A 129 16.44 -7.39 15.68
CA GLU A 129 16.01 -6.26 14.87
C GLU A 129 17.14 -5.69 13.99
N GLY A 130 16.75 -5.21 12.81
CA GLY A 130 17.65 -4.47 11.92
C GLY A 130 17.96 -3.06 12.43
N ASP A 131 18.58 -2.25 11.59
CA ASP A 131 18.76 -0.83 11.90
C ASP A 131 17.43 -0.08 11.78
N ALA A 132 17.20 0.88 12.67
CA ALA A 132 15.95 1.64 12.73
C ALA A 132 15.70 2.41 11.42
N SER A 133 14.47 2.33 10.90
CA SER A 133 14.09 2.97 9.65
C SER A 133 13.14 4.15 9.88
N PRO A 134 13.44 5.36 9.39
CA PRO A 134 12.52 6.51 9.53
C PRO A 134 11.14 6.22 8.91
N TYR A 135 11.09 5.41 7.86
CA TYR A 135 9.86 5.10 7.12
C TYR A 135 8.93 4.12 7.83
N CYS A 136 9.42 3.42 8.85
CA CYS A 136 8.65 2.43 9.61
C CYS A 136 8.41 2.88 11.05
N CYS A 137 9.25 3.77 11.58
CA CYS A 137 9.05 4.37 12.89
C CYS A 137 7.81 5.28 12.88
N THR A 138 6.96 5.15 13.88
CA THR A 138 5.68 5.87 13.96
C THR A 138 5.61 6.78 15.16
N LEU A 139 5.28 8.05 14.93
CA LEU A 139 4.95 9.01 15.98
C LEU A 139 3.43 9.01 16.21
N GLN A 140 3.01 8.85 17.47
CA GLN A 140 1.60 8.87 17.87
C GLN A 140 1.38 9.84 19.03
N ALA A 141 0.32 10.64 18.95
CA ALA A 141 -0.11 11.49 20.05
C ALA A 141 -0.91 10.66 21.07
N VAL A 142 -0.62 10.84 22.36
CA VAL A 142 -1.40 10.20 23.42
C VAL A 142 -2.69 11.00 23.65
N GLU A 143 -3.83 10.31 23.62
CA GLU A 143 -5.13 10.91 23.91
C GLU A 143 -5.18 11.38 25.37
N GLN A 144 -5.51 12.65 25.58
CA GLN A 144 -5.65 13.25 26.91
C GLN A 144 -7.12 13.23 27.30
N ASN A 145 -7.56 12.15 27.93
CA ASN A 145 -8.92 12.01 28.42
C ASN A 145 -9.10 12.80 29.73
N GLY A 146 -9.91 13.87 29.69
CA GLY A 146 -10.42 14.53 30.89
C GLY A 146 -9.64 15.73 31.45
N TYR A 147 -8.51 16.13 30.86
CA TYR A 147 -7.77 17.33 31.28
C TYR A 147 -7.29 18.17 30.08
N ILE A 148 -7.71 19.44 30.05
CA ILE A 148 -7.17 20.44 29.12
C ILE A 148 -5.86 20.94 29.71
N SER A 149 -4.74 20.46 29.19
CA SER A 149 -3.42 20.97 29.52
C SER A 149 -2.71 21.47 28.27
N ASN A 150 -1.81 22.44 28.44
CA ASN A 150 -0.94 22.91 27.37
C ASN A 150 0.18 21.90 27.04
N PHE A 151 0.32 20.85 27.84
CA PHE A 151 1.22 19.75 27.56
C PHE A 151 0.59 18.81 26.55
N GLN A 152 1.37 18.33 25.60
CA GLN A 152 0.99 17.29 24.66
C GLN A 152 2.03 16.18 24.75
N GLU A 153 1.55 14.96 24.96
CA GLU A 153 2.39 13.78 25.05
C GLU A 153 2.35 13.00 23.73
N PHE A 154 3.51 12.47 23.34
CA PHE A 154 3.68 11.60 22.20
C PHE A 154 4.47 10.36 22.57
N VAL A 155 4.13 9.26 21.90
CA VAL A 155 4.89 8.02 21.92
C VAL A 155 5.45 7.80 20.52
N LEU A 156 6.77 7.65 20.44
CA LEU A 156 7.48 7.27 19.24
C LEU A 156 7.83 5.79 19.33
N GLU A 157 7.34 4.99 18.38
CA GLU A 157 7.67 3.58 18.27
C GLU A 157 8.76 3.37 17.22
N THR A 158 9.86 2.74 17.64
CA THR A 158 11.01 2.44 16.77
C THR A 158 10.80 1.10 16.08
N LYS A 159 10.91 1.10 14.76
CA LYS A 159 10.85 -0.10 13.93
C LYS A 159 11.99 -0.12 12.91
N ASP A 160 12.45 -1.32 12.56
CA ASP A 160 13.41 -1.50 11.48
C ASP A 160 12.74 -1.37 10.10
N GLY A 161 13.51 -1.52 9.02
CA GLY A 161 13.01 -1.44 7.64
C GLY A 161 12.00 -2.53 7.23
N PHE A 162 11.86 -3.59 8.03
CA PHE A 162 10.93 -4.70 7.81
C PHE A 162 9.70 -4.63 8.73
N GLY A 163 9.62 -3.59 9.57
CA GLY A 163 8.52 -3.37 10.50
C GLY A 163 8.67 -4.10 11.84
N ASN A 164 9.83 -4.71 12.12
CA ASN A 164 10.07 -5.35 13.41
C ASN A 164 10.25 -4.29 14.50
N PRO A 165 9.63 -4.46 15.68
CA PRO A 165 9.81 -3.54 16.79
C PRO A 165 11.22 -3.68 17.38
N HIS A 166 11.86 -2.56 17.68
CA HIS A 166 13.09 -2.61 18.47
C HIS A 166 12.78 -3.03 19.89
N THR A 167 13.62 -3.90 20.46
CA THR A 167 13.51 -4.35 21.85
C THR A 167 14.35 -3.50 22.80
N ARG A 168 15.27 -2.69 22.25
CA ARG A 168 16.19 -1.83 23.00
C ARG A 168 16.05 -0.36 22.58
N GLY A 169 16.37 0.53 23.50
CA GLY A 169 16.49 1.98 23.25
C GLY A 169 17.83 2.38 22.59
N LYS A 170 18.18 3.67 22.70
CA LYS A 170 19.42 4.35 22.23
C LYS A 170 19.52 4.70 20.75
N THR A 171 18.40 4.76 20.05
CA THR A 171 18.32 5.30 18.68
C THR A 171 18.51 6.83 18.70
N GLY A 172 19.41 7.34 17.88
CA GLY A 172 19.75 8.78 17.80
C GLY A 172 18.71 9.64 17.09
N TYR A 173 17.52 9.79 17.65
CA TYR A 173 16.50 10.70 17.13
C TYR A 173 16.85 12.17 17.38
N VAL A 174 16.58 13.00 16.38
CA VAL A 174 16.65 14.46 16.51
C VAL A 174 15.22 14.99 16.55
N ILE A 175 14.82 15.47 17.72
CA ILE A 175 13.47 15.95 18.02
C ILE A 175 13.52 17.47 18.18
N LYS A 176 12.68 18.19 17.44
CA LYS A 176 12.62 19.65 17.45
C LYS A 176 11.17 20.12 17.46
N CYS A 177 10.86 21.06 18.35
CA CYS A 177 9.63 21.84 18.26
C CYS A 177 9.91 23.09 17.42
N ILE A 178 8.97 23.43 16.54
CA ILE A 178 9.04 24.60 15.64
C ILE A 178 7.83 25.49 15.96
N GLY A 179 8.05 26.80 16.03
CA GLY A 179 7.01 27.78 16.36
C GLY A 179 6.82 27.95 17.87
N GLY A 180 5.60 28.24 18.33
CA GLY A 180 5.28 28.49 19.74
C GLY A 180 5.14 27.21 20.57
N SER A 181 6.00 26.23 20.36
CA SER A 181 6.05 25.01 21.17
C SER A 181 7.46 24.77 21.68
N LYS A 182 7.55 24.22 22.89
CA LYS A 182 8.80 23.93 23.57
C LYS A 182 8.87 22.44 23.88
N LEU A 183 9.98 21.82 23.52
CA LEU A 183 10.29 20.45 23.94
C LEU A 183 10.59 20.46 25.45
N VAL A 184 9.84 19.68 26.22
CA VAL A 184 9.97 19.62 27.69
C VAL A 184 10.89 18.47 28.07
N SER A 185 10.58 17.27 27.59
CA SER A 185 11.39 16.08 27.88
C SER A 185 11.28 15.05 26.76
N VAL A 186 12.34 14.27 26.63
CA VAL A 186 12.41 13.07 25.81
C VAL A 186 12.95 11.97 26.72
N GLN A 187 12.16 10.93 26.91
CA GLN A 187 12.52 9.78 27.75
C GLN A 187 12.55 8.53 26.88
N ASP A 188 13.71 7.88 26.83
CA ASP A 188 13.83 6.54 26.28
C ASP A 188 13.30 5.53 27.30
N LEU A 189 12.31 4.73 26.90
CA LEU A 189 11.70 3.71 27.76
C LEU A 189 12.48 2.38 27.70
N ASN A 190 13.60 2.32 26.96
CA ASN A 190 14.45 1.15 26.77
C ASN A 190 13.74 -0.09 26.20
N ASN A 191 12.57 0.08 25.61
CA ASN A 191 11.75 -0.97 25.02
C ASN A 191 11.42 -0.68 23.54
N GLY A 192 12.29 0.09 22.87
CA GLY A 192 12.07 0.59 21.51
C GLY A 192 11.09 1.75 21.40
N LYS A 193 10.50 2.22 22.52
CA LYS A 193 9.61 3.38 22.54
C LYS A 193 10.24 4.57 23.24
N TYR A 194 9.91 5.77 22.74
CA TYR A 194 10.31 7.03 23.36
C TYR A 194 9.07 7.82 23.74
N ARG A 195 9.07 8.35 24.95
CA ARG A 195 8.06 9.26 25.46
C ARG A 195 8.53 10.69 25.26
N ILE A 196 7.75 11.49 24.54
CA ILE A 196 8.08 12.87 24.19
C ILE A 196 7.00 13.77 24.78
N LEU A 197 7.43 14.76 25.56
CA LEU A 197 6.54 15.76 26.16
C LEU A 197 6.84 17.13 25.56
N CYS A 198 5.81 17.75 24.99
CA CYS A 198 5.88 19.09 24.41
C CYS A 198 4.93 20.03 25.15
N LEU A 199 5.34 21.27 25.37
CA LEU A 199 4.49 22.35 25.85
C LEU A 199 4.13 23.24 24.65
N THR A 200 2.84 23.45 24.41
CA THR A 200 2.35 24.29 23.32
C THR A 200 1.81 25.59 23.89
N ASP A 201 2.26 26.73 23.37
CA ASP A 201 1.69 28.03 23.69
C ASP A 201 0.28 28.13 23.06
N PRO A 202 -0.79 28.31 23.87
CA PRO A 202 -2.15 28.43 23.36
C PRO A 202 -2.37 29.63 22.45
N ASN A 203 -1.51 30.66 22.54
CA ASN A 203 -1.61 31.88 21.72
C ASN A 203 -0.79 31.78 20.42
N SER A 204 -0.09 30.68 20.18
CA SER A 204 0.72 30.49 18.98
C SER A 204 -0.14 30.12 17.77
N HIS A 205 0.00 30.88 16.68
CA HIS A 205 -0.63 30.57 15.40
C HIS A 205 0.00 29.37 14.67
N PHE A 206 1.22 28.99 15.05
CA PHE A 206 1.95 27.91 14.41
C PHE A 206 2.83 27.18 15.43
N SER A 207 2.58 25.88 15.58
CA SER A 207 3.36 25.00 16.45
C SER A 207 3.42 23.62 15.83
N GLN A 208 4.63 23.09 15.64
CA GLN A 208 4.87 21.76 15.06
C GLN A 208 5.92 20.99 15.84
N LEU A 209 5.69 19.68 16.01
CA LEU A 209 6.68 18.73 16.49
C LEU A 209 7.30 18.02 15.29
N ARG A 210 8.61 18.10 15.15
CA ARG A 210 9.38 17.41 14.11
C ARG A 210 10.31 16.38 14.74
N VAL A 211 10.18 15.14 14.32
CA VAL A 211 10.99 14.00 14.77
C VAL A 211 11.70 13.42 13.56
N THR A 212 13.03 13.43 13.60
CA THR A 212 13.86 12.97 12.48
C THR A 212 14.84 11.89 12.92
N LEU A 213 15.11 10.94 12.03
CA LEU A 213 16.13 9.90 12.14
C LEU A 213 17.01 9.95 10.90
N ILE A 214 18.33 10.11 11.07
CA ILE A 214 19.31 10.25 9.97
C ILE A 214 18.90 11.38 8.99
N GLY A 215 18.38 12.48 9.54
CA GLY A 215 17.95 13.65 8.77
C GLY A 215 16.61 13.52 8.03
N LYS A 216 15.93 12.37 8.11
CA LYS A 216 14.62 12.14 7.50
C LYS A 216 13.51 12.12 8.55
N ASP A 217 12.34 12.65 8.20
CA ASP A 217 11.17 12.63 9.08
C ASP A 217 10.63 11.21 9.26
N VAL A 218 10.22 10.88 10.49
CA VAL A 218 9.53 9.62 10.78
C VAL A 218 8.07 9.67 10.32
N VAL A 219 7.38 8.54 10.29
CA VAL A 219 5.95 8.50 9.94
C VAL A 219 5.16 9.37 10.95
N ASN A 220 4.28 10.23 10.42
CA ASN A 220 3.51 11.25 11.13
C ASN A 220 4.33 12.44 11.66
N SER A 221 5.59 12.61 11.24
CA SER A 221 6.36 13.85 11.39
C SER A 221 6.42 14.61 10.06
N PRO A 222 6.28 15.95 10.05
CA PRO A 222 6.00 16.83 11.19
C PRO A 222 4.54 16.76 11.66
N TYR A 223 4.32 16.92 12.97
CA TYR A 223 3.00 16.89 13.60
C TYR A 223 2.57 18.30 14.05
N SER A 224 1.34 18.71 13.73
CA SER A 224 0.79 20.03 14.11
C SER A 224 0.21 20.03 15.52
N LEU A 225 0.69 20.92 16.40
CA LEU A 225 0.37 20.97 17.84
C LEU A 225 -0.78 21.91 18.21
N VAL A 226 -1.28 22.74 17.28
CA VAL A 226 -2.29 23.76 17.59
C VAL A 226 -3.66 23.12 17.79
N LYS A 227 -4.17 23.12 19.04
CA LYS A 227 -5.46 22.52 19.43
C LYS A 227 -6.71 23.41 19.24
N GLY A 228 -6.61 24.61 18.66
CA GLY A 228 -7.75 25.57 18.69
C GLY A 228 -7.86 26.61 17.58
N GLY A 229 -7.12 26.50 16.48
CA GLY A 229 -7.13 27.49 15.40
C GLY A 229 -8.16 27.27 14.29
N ASN A 230 -8.95 26.20 14.33
CA ASN A 230 -9.85 25.82 13.25
C ASN A 230 -11.30 26.27 13.42
N ALA A 231 -11.65 27.11 14.41
CA ALA A 231 -13.03 27.60 14.53
C ALA A 231 -13.40 28.69 13.51
N ARG A 232 -12.44 29.35 12.86
CA ARG A 232 -12.71 30.37 11.82
C ARG A 232 -12.35 29.95 10.40
N LEU A 233 -11.73 28.78 10.23
CA LEU A 233 -11.55 28.13 8.93
C LEU A 233 -12.53 26.94 8.74
N ALA A 234 -13.25 26.53 9.80
CA ALA A 234 -14.26 25.48 9.76
C ALA A 234 -15.51 25.82 8.93
N ASP A 235 -15.83 27.08 8.68
CA ASP A 235 -16.97 27.42 7.82
C ASP A 235 -16.72 27.10 6.33
N ALA A 236 -15.46 26.84 5.94
CA ALA A 236 -15.12 26.31 4.63
C ALA A 236 -14.80 24.80 4.64
N SER A 237 -14.33 24.24 5.76
CA SER A 237 -13.93 22.81 5.86
C SER A 237 -14.97 21.88 6.52
N GLY A 238 -16.08 22.42 7.02
CA GLY A 238 -17.18 21.64 7.63
C GLY A 238 -17.89 20.67 6.68
N ARG A 239 -17.59 20.74 5.37
CA ARG A 239 -18.05 19.75 4.38
C ARG A 239 -17.09 18.57 4.17
N CYS A 240 -15.83 18.65 4.63
CA CYS A 240 -14.80 17.65 4.32
C CYS A 240 -14.55 16.62 5.44
N THR A 241 -14.91 16.90 6.70
CA THR A 241 -14.66 15.97 7.82
C THR A 241 -15.64 14.81 7.87
N GLY A 242 -16.90 15.01 7.47
CA GLY A 242 -17.87 13.92 7.33
C GLY A 242 -17.48 12.94 6.22
N ALA A 243 -17.01 13.45 5.08
CA ALA A 243 -16.56 12.62 3.96
C ALA A 243 -15.34 11.76 4.30
N HIS A 244 -14.38 12.28 5.07
CA HIS A 244 -13.20 11.51 5.48
C HIS A 244 -13.54 10.37 6.46
N GLN A 245 -14.45 10.60 7.42
CA GLN A 245 -14.92 9.53 8.31
C GLN A 245 -15.73 8.47 7.56
N GLU A 246 -16.54 8.88 6.59
CA GLU A 246 -17.32 7.98 5.74
C GLU A 246 -16.39 7.10 4.87
N VAL A 247 -15.37 7.70 4.24
CA VAL A 247 -14.35 6.97 3.47
C VAL A 247 -13.57 5.96 4.33
N PHE A 248 -13.17 6.33 5.55
CA PHE A 248 -12.51 5.40 6.47
C PHE A 248 -13.42 4.24 6.89
N ARG A 249 -14.71 4.51 7.09
CA ARG A 249 -15.71 3.48 7.41
C ARG A 249 -15.90 2.54 6.23
N THR A 250 -16.04 3.07 5.02
CA THR A 250 -16.17 2.27 3.78
C THR A 250 -14.92 1.42 3.54
N LEU A 251 -13.71 1.98 3.71
CA LEU A 251 -12.44 1.24 3.59
C LEU A 251 -12.34 0.10 4.60
N LYS A 252 -12.79 0.32 5.83
CA LYS A 252 -12.84 -0.73 6.85
C LYS A 252 -13.79 -1.87 6.43
N MET A 253 -14.98 -1.53 5.94
CA MET A 253 -15.92 -2.51 5.40
C MET A 253 -15.36 -3.25 4.17
N CYS A 254 -14.62 -2.58 3.28
CA CYS A 254 -13.95 -3.23 2.15
C CYS A 254 -12.95 -4.28 2.61
N LYS A 255 -12.16 -3.94 3.63
CA LYS A 255 -11.13 -4.81 4.17
C LYS A 255 -11.77 -6.06 4.79
N GLU A 256 -12.81 -5.87 5.60
CA GLU A 256 -13.57 -6.97 6.21
C GLU A 256 -14.23 -7.87 5.14
N ALA A 257 -14.83 -7.28 4.09
CA ALA A 257 -15.41 -8.03 2.98
C ALA A 257 -14.36 -8.79 2.16
N HIS A 258 -13.17 -8.20 1.97
CA HIS A 258 -12.06 -8.85 1.27
C HIS A 258 -11.50 -10.04 2.07
N GLU A 259 -11.31 -9.87 3.39
CA GLU A 259 -10.88 -10.95 4.28
C GLU A 259 -11.90 -12.09 4.32
N LYS A 260 -13.21 -11.79 4.36
CA LYS A 260 -14.27 -12.80 4.28
C LYS A 260 -14.23 -13.55 2.94
N ASN A 261 -14.09 -12.84 1.82
CA ASN A 261 -13.93 -13.44 0.48
C ASN A 261 -12.72 -14.38 0.39
N LEU A 262 -11.60 -13.99 1.02
CA LEU A 262 -10.40 -14.79 1.01
C LEU A 262 -10.61 -16.12 1.76
N ARG A 263 -11.28 -16.08 2.92
CA ARG A 263 -11.63 -17.28 3.70
C ARG A 263 -12.56 -18.21 2.92
N ILE A 264 -13.65 -17.68 2.35
CA ILE A 264 -14.59 -18.47 1.55
C ILE A 264 -13.87 -19.16 0.38
N ARG A 265 -12.95 -18.45 -0.31
CA ARG A 265 -12.15 -19.06 -1.39
C ARG A 265 -11.24 -20.18 -0.91
N GLN A 266 -10.63 -20.02 0.27
CA GLN A 266 -9.81 -21.07 0.87
C GLN A 266 -10.66 -22.31 1.20
N GLU A 267 -11.85 -22.12 1.79
CA GLU A 267 -12.80 -23.19 2.11
C GLU A 267 -13.30 -23.90 0.84
N CYS A 268 -13.66 -23.16 -0.21
CA CYS A 268 -14.02 -23.72 -1.52
C CYS A 268 -12.90 -24.58 -2.11
N ASN A 269 -11.66 -24.10 -2.08
CA ASN A 269 -10.51 -24.86 -2.58
C ASN A 269 -10.28 -26.17 -1.78
N VAL A 270 -10.49 -26.14 -0.45
CA VAL A 270 -10.37 -27.34 0.39
C VAL A 270 -11.43 -28.36 0.00
N MET A 271 -12.69 -27.94 -0.15
CA MET A 271 -13.76 -28.87 -0.54
C MET A 271 -13.60 -29.39 -1.98
N GLU A 272 -13.11 -28.57 -2.93
CA GLU A 272 -12.81 -29.04 -4.28
C GLU A 272 -11.75 -30.15 -4.27
N ASN A 273 -10.70 -29.99 -3.45
CA ASN A 273 -9.67 -31.02 -3.29
C ASN A 273 -10.22 -32.29 -2.63
N GLU A 274 -11.08 -32.15 -1.61
CA GLU A 274 -11.75 -33.31 -1.00
C GLU A 274 -12.69 -34.02 -1.97
N PHE A 275 -13.40 -33.27 -2.81
CA PHE A 275 -14.28 -33.80 -3.83
C PHE A 275 -13.50 -34.59 -4.89
N GLU A 276 -12.40 -34.05 -5.41
CA GLU A 276 -11.54 -34.77 -6.36
C GLU A 276 -10.89 -35.99 -5.72
N ARG A 277 -10.52 -35.94 -4.43
CA ARG A 277 -10.05 -37.13 -3.69
C ARG A 277 -11.14 -38.21 -3.62
N MET A 278 -12.35 -37.85 -3.21
CA MET A 278 -13.48 -38.79 -3.14
C MET A 278 -13.82 -39.39 -4.50
N LYS A 279 -13.77 -38.60 -5.57
CA LYS A 279 -13.97 -39.05 -6.95
C LYS A 279 -12.87 -40.03 -7.38
N HIS A 280 -11.61 -39.76 -7.04
CA HIS A 280 -10.50 -40.67 -7.32
C HIS A 280 -10.61 -41.99 -6.55
N GLU A 281 -10.98 -41.93 -5.26
CA GLU A 281 -11.22 -43.12 -4.42
C GLU A 281 -12.39 -43.96 -4.96
N ALA A 282 -13.49 -43.31 -5.34
CA ALA A 282 -14.65 -43.98 -5.94
C ALA A 282 -14.30 -44.63 -7.29
N PHE A 283 -13.55 -43.93 -8.14
CA PHE A 283 -13.09 -44.45 -9.43
C PHE A 283 -12.14 -45.65 -9.25
N THR A 284 -11.21 -45.56 -8.30
CA THR A 284 -10.27 -46.64 -7.98
C THR A 284 -11.02 -47.86 -7.44
N SER A 285 -11.98 -47.66 -6.53
CA SER A 285 -12.83 -48.72 -5.98
C SER A 285 -13.71 -49.38 -7.05
N TYR A 286 -14.27 -48.60 -7.98
CA TYR A 286 -15.06 -49.10 -9.10
C TYR A 286 -14.21 -49.93 -10.07
N ASN A 287 -13.01 -49.45 -10.43
CA ASN A 287 -12.11 -50.20 -11.31
C ASN A 287 -11.58 -51.47 -10.66
N ALA A 288 -11.23 -51.44 -9.37
CA ALA A 288 -10.83 -52.63 -8.62
C ALA A 288 -11.95 -53.69 -8.61
N SER A 289 -13.20 -53.26 -8.36
CA SER A 289 -14.38 -54.13 -8.40
C SER A 289 -14.65 -54.69 -9.80
N ARG A 290 -14.53 -53.86 -10.84
CA ARG A 290 -14.80 -54.25 -12.24
C ARG A 290 -13.76 -55.23 -12.79
N LEU A 291 -12.50 -55.07 -12.40
CA LEU A 291 -11.40 -55.88 -12.92
C LEU A 291 -11.21 -57.19 -12.16
N GLN A 292 -11.94 -57.44 -11.06
CA GLN A 292 -11.73 -58.59 -10.15
C GLN A 292 -10.27 -58.75 -9.69
N VAL A 293 -9.49 -57.66 -9.72
CA VAL A 293 -8.09 -57.67 -9.31
C VAL A 293 -8.05 -57.50 -7.79
N VAL A 294 -8.29 -58.60 -7.07
CA VAL A 294 -7.77 -58.75 -5.72
C VAL A 294 -6.28 -59.03 -5.90
N HIS A 295 -5.41 -58.07 -5.58
CA HIS A 295 -3.99 -58.36 -5.50
C HIS A 295 -3.80 -59.49 -4.48
N SER A 296 -3.28 -60.61 -4.97
CA SER A 296 -2.88 -61.77 -4.20
C SER A 296 -1.77 -61.39 -3.21
N ILE A 297 -2.15 -60.84 -2.07
CA ILE A 297 -1.31 -60.86 -0.88
C ILE A 297 -1.50 -62.27 -0.30
N PRO A 298 -0.45 -63.09 -0.10
CA PRO A 298 -0.56 -64.34 0.63
C PRO A 298 -0.68 -64.02 2.12
N ALA A 299 -1.79 -63.41 2.50
CA ALA A 299 -2.27 -63.37 3.86
C ALA A 299 -3.47 -64.31 3.88
N ILE A 300 -3.45 -65.30 4.76
CA ILE A 300 -4.62 -66.10 5.11
C ILE A 300 -5.57 -65.16 5.86
N ILE A 301 -6.24 -64.28 5.11
CA ILE A 301 -7.37 -63.50 5.59
C ILE A 301 -8.55 -64.41 5.32
N SER A 302 -9.11 -64.98 6.39
CA SER A 302 -10.45 -65.55 6.33
C SER A 302 -11.37 -64.41 5.92
N ILE A 303 -11.69 -64.32 4.63
CA ILE A 303 -12.73 -63.42 4.13
C ILE A 303 -14.03 -63.98 4.69
N ASN A 304 -14.38 -63.53 5.89
CA ASN A 304 -15.76 -63.58 6.31
C ASN A 304 -16.51 -62.77 5.27
N ASP A 305 -17.45 -63.40 4.56
CA ASP A 305 -18.33 -62.74 3.61
C ASP A 305 -18.94 -61.53 4.31
N VAL A 306 -18.44 -60.34 3.97
CA VAL A 306 -18.98 -59.07 4.46
C VAL A 306 -20.45 -59.07 4.03
N SER A 307 -21.36 -59.06 5.01
CA SER A 307 -22.79 -59.12 4.74
C SER A 307 -23.16 -58.08 3.68
N VAL A 308 -23.97 -58.48 2.69
CA VAL A 308 -24.50 -57.59 1.64
C VAL A 308 -25.17 -56.36 2.27
N GLU A 309 -25.67 -56.48 3.50
CA GLU A 309 -26.27 -55.41 4.28
C GLU A 309 -25.24 -54.35 4.71
N GLU A 310 -24.04 -54.75 5.17
CA GLU A 310 -22.97 -53.82 5.57
C GLU A 310 -22.42 -53.02 4.37
N GLN A 311 -22.33 -53.64 3.19
CA GLN A 311 -21.93 -52.94 1.98
C GLN A 311 -22.99 -51.93 1.51
N LYS A 312 -24.26 -52.30 1.63
CA LYS A 312 -25.39 -51.42 1.31
C LYS A 312 -25.44 -50.22 2.25
N GLU A 313 -25.15 -50.43 3.54
CA GLU A 313 -25.08 -49.36 4.54
C GLU A 313 -23.91 -48.41 4.28
N LYS A 314 -22.71 -48.92 3.99
CA LYS A 314 -21.55 -48.08 3.59
C LYS A 314 -21.84 -47.27 2.33
N ARG A 315 -22.48 -47.87 1.32
CA ARG A 315 -22.88 -47.17 0.09
C ARG A 315 -23.88 -46.06 0.37
N ASN A 316 -24.91 -46.33 1.18
CA ASN A 316 -25.90 -45.32 1.56
C ASN A 316 -25.26 -44.18 2.37
N GLY A 317 -24.31 -44.50 3.26
CA GLY A 317 -23.54 -43.50 4.00
C GLY A 317 -22.62 -42.64 3.13
N LEU A 318 -22.11 -43.18 2.02
CA LEU A 318 -21.35 -42.40 1.04
C LEU A 318 -22.26 -41.45 0.23
N ILE A 319 -23.42 -41.95 -0.19
CA ILE A 319 -24.42 -41.16 -0.94
C ILE A 319 -24.92 -39.99 -0.09
N ALA A 320 -25.24 -40.23 1.19
CA ALA A 320 -25.66 -39.19 2.12
C ALA A 320 -24.58 -38.11 2.32
N ARG A 321 -23.31 -38.52 2.45
CA ARG A 321 -22.18 -37.58 2.53
C ARG A 321 -22.03 -36.74 1.27
N HIS A 322 -22.18 -37.36 0.09
CA HIS A 322 -22.11 -36.65 -1.18
C HIS A 322 -23.25 -35.63 -1.36
N GLN A 323 -24.47 -35.99 -0.95
CA GLN A 323 -25.61 -35.07 -0.95
C GLN A 323 -25.37 -33.89 -0.03
N LYS A 324 -24.84 -34.12 1.17
CA LYS A 324 -24.50 -33.05 2.10
C LYS A 324 -23.46 -32.08 1.52
N VAL A 325 -22.38 -32.60 0.92
CA VAL A 325 -21.36 -31.75 0.28
C VAL A 325 -21.94 -30.92 -0.87
N LEU A 326 -22.89 -31.47 -1.63
CA LEU A 326 -23.58 -30.72 -2.69
C LEU A 326 -24.44 -29.57 -2.14
N GLU A 327 -25.11 -29.78 -1.01
CA GLU A 327 -25.89 -28.74 -0.32
C GLU A 327 -24.95 -27.62 0.19
N ASP A 328 -23.84 -28.00 0.85
CA ASP A 328 -22.84 -27.05 1.36
C ASP A 328 -22.22 -26.21 0.22
N VAL A 329 -21.92 -26.83 -0.93
CA VAL A 329 -21.41 -26.12 -2.13
C VAL A 329 -22.44 -25.16 -2.70
N GLN A 330 -23.73 -25.51 -2.69
CA GLN A 330 -24.80 -24.61 -3.16
C GLN A 330 -24.98 -23.41 -2.23
N GLU A 331 -24.91 -23.62 -0.92
CA GLU A 331 -24.99 -22.54 0.07
C GLU A 331 -23.81 -21.57 -0.07
N LEU A 332 -22.58 -22.07 -0.16
CA LEU A 332 -21.40 -21.24 -0.36
C LEU A 332 -21.41 -20.47 -1.68
N LYS A 333 -21.94 -21.08 -2.75
CA LYS A 333 -22.11 -20.37 -4.02
C LYS A 333 -23.06 -19.17 -3.87
N LYS A 334 -24.16 -19.33 -3.13
CA LYS A 334 -25.10 -18.25 -2.86
C LYS A 334 -24.45 -17.14 -2.02
N GLU A 335 -23.68 -17.49 -0.99
CA GLU A 335 -22.94 -16.49 -0.21
C GLU A 335 -21.92 -15.73 -1.08
N MET A 336 -21.24 -16.42 -2.00
CA MET A 336 -20.28 -15.79 -2.91
C MET A 336 -20.96 -14.78 -3.84
N GLU A 337 -22.15 -15.09 -4.36
CA GLU A 337 -22.96 -14.18 -5.17
C GLU A 337 -23.39 -12.93 -4.38
N GLU A 338 -23.77 -13.08 -3.11
CA GLU A 338 -24.12 -11.95 -2.23
C GLU A 338 -22.91 -11.04 -1.97
N VAL A 339 -21.73 -11.61 -1.75
CA VAL A 339 -20.50 -10.85 -1.55
C VAL A 339 -20.06 -10.14 -2.83
N ASP A 340 -20.19 -10.77 -4.00
CA ASP A 340 -19.88 -10.13 -5.28
C ASP A 340 -20.83 -8.94 -5.55
N LYS A 341 -22.11 -9.07 -5.21
CA LYS A 341 -23.06 -7.96 -5.31
C LYS A 341 -22.68 -6.78 -4.39
N MET A 342 -22.34 -7.05 -3.13
CA MET A 342 -21.85 -6.02 -2.21
C MET A 342 -20.57 -5.34 -2.73
N ARG A 343 -19.68 -6.12 -3.34
CA ARG A 343 -18.44 -5.61 -3.95
C ARG A 343 -18.76 -4.63 -5.09
N GLU A 344 -19.69 -4.97 -5.98
CA GLU A 344 -20.10 -4.10 -7.09
C GLU A 344 -20.74 -2.80 -6.62
N GLU A 345 -21.64 -2.86 -5.64
CA GLU A 345 -22.29 -1.66 -5.05
C GLU A 345 -21.24 -0.72 -4.44
N LEU A 346 -20.26 -1.30 -3.74
CA LEU A 346 -19.21 -0.53 -3.08
C LEU A 346 -18.22 0.09 -4.08
N PHE A 347 -17.82 -0.64 -5.13
CA PHE A 347 -17.01 -0.07 -6.20
C PHE A 347 -17.76 1.04 -6.97
N GLY A 348 -19.06 0.89 -7.17
CA GLY A 348 -19.91 1.95 -7.73
C GLY A 348 -19.85 3.22 -6.89
N PHE A 349 -20.07 3.11 -5.59
CA PHE A 349 -19.99 4.24 -4.66
C PHE A 349 -18.60 4.90 -4.63
N LEU A 350 -17.53 4.10 -4.56
CA LEU A 350 -16.16 4.62 -4.59
C LEU A 350 -15.84 5.31 -5.92
N GLY A 351 -16.31 4.75 -7.04
CA GLY A 351 -16.15 5.34 -8.37
C GLY A 351 -16.80 6.73 -8.44
N GLU A 352 -18.05 6.86 -7.98
CA GLU A 352 -18.76 8.14 -7.95
C GLU A 352 -18.08 9.17 -7.03
N LYS A 353 -17.59 8.75 -5.86
CA LYS A 353 -16.84 9.65 -4.96
C LYS A 353 -15.51 10.09 -5.58
N TYR A 354 -14.82 9.21 -6.29
CA TYR A 354 -13.57 9.51 -6.97
C TYR A 354 -13.77 10.52 -8.10
N THR A 355 -14.76 10.31 -8.98
CA THR A 355 -15.05 11.25 -10.07
C THR A 355 -15.46 12.62 -9.56
N ASN A 356 -16.25 12.69 -8.48
CA ASN A 356 -16.60 13.97 -7.85
C ASN A 356 -15.37 14.67 -7.23
N ALA A 357 -14.47 13.90 -6.60
CA ALA A 357 -13.21 14.44 -6.08
C ALA A 357 -12.30 14.95 -7.21
N GLU A 358 -12.23 14.24 -8.34
CA GLU A 358 -11.47 14.66 -9.52
C GLU A 358 -12.05 15.95 -10.14
N ASP A 359 -13.37 16.04 -10.27
CA ASP A 359 -14.05 17.24 -10.78
C ASP A 359 -13.83 18.46 -9.88
N THR A 360 -13.89 18.27 -8.55
CA THR A 360 -13.64 19.35 -7.59
C THR A 360 -12.19 19.81 -7.60
N LEU A 361 -11.23 18.89 -7.71
CA LEU A 361 -9.81 19.20 -7.86
C LEU A 361 -9.53 19.94 -9.18
N SER A 362 -10.14 19.50 -10.28
CA SER A 362 -10.03 20.14 -11.59
C SER A 362 -10.51 21.60 -11.54
N LYS A 363 -11.67 21.85 -10.94
CA LYS A 363 -12.20 23.22 -10.71
C LYS A 363 -11.25 24.07 -9.86
N ALA A 364 -10.72 23.52 -8.75
CA ALA A 364 -9.78 24.24 -7.89
C ALA A 364 -8.47 24.58 -8.63
N MET A 365 -7.98 23.68 -9.50
CA MET A 365 -6.81 23.94 -10.34
C MET A 365 -7.05 25.05 -11.37
N GLU A 366 -8.24 25.13 -11.97
CA GLU A 366 -8.59 26.22 -12.87
C GLU A 366 -8.65 27.57 -12.15
N GLU A 367 -9.22 27.62 -10.95
CA GLU A 367 -9.23 28.82 -10.11
C GLU A 367 -7.82 29.25 -9.71
N TYR A 368 -6.96 28.31 -9.32
CA TYR A 368 -5.56 28.58 -9.03
C TYR A 368 -4.82 29.15 -10.25
N LYS A 369 -5.00 28.57 -11.45
CA LYS A 369 -4.42 29.10 -12.69
C LYS A 369 -4.89 30.52 -12.97
N ARG A 370 -6.17 30.82 -12.74
CA ARG A 370 -6.73 32.17 -12.90
C ARG A 370 -6.10 33.16 -11.92
N ALA A 371 -5.98 32.79 -10.65
CA ALA A 371 -5.35 33.60 -9.62
C ALA A 371 -3.87 33.86 -9.93
N LEU A 372 -3.13 32.82 -10.34
CA LEU A 372 -1.73 32.93 -10.75
C LEU A 372 -1.57 33.88 -11.95
N GLY A 373 -2.45 33.79 -12.95
CA GLY A 373 -2.48 34.72 -14.08
C GLY A 373 -2.69 36.17 -13.64
N GLY A 374 -3.56 36.41 -12.65
CA GLY A 374 -3.75 37.72 -12.04
C GLY A 374 -2.48 38.26 -11.36
N VAL A 375 -1.81 37.42 -10.56
CA VAL A 375 -0.55 37.78 -9.88
C VAL A 375 0.55 38.11 -10.90
N ILE A 376 0.69 37.31 -11.96
CA ILE A 376 1.68 37.57 -13.02
C ILE A 376 1.43 38.93 -13.68
N LYS A 377 0.16 39.25 -13.97
CA LYS A 377 -0.24 40.53 -14.55
C LYS A 377 0.15 41.70 -13.63
N GLU A 378 -0.24 41.65 -12.35
CA GLU A 378 0.10 42.67 -11.34
C GLU A 378 1.62 42.86 -11.19
N VAL A 379 2.39 41.76 -11.16
CA VAL A 379 3.86 41.82 -11.09
C VAL A 379 4.44 42.49 -12.35
N SER A 380 3.88 42.20 -13.53
CA SER A 380 4.32 42.82 -14.78
C SER A 380 4.03 44.33 -14.83
N GLU A 381 2.87 44.75 -14.33
CA GLU A 381 2.46 46.15 -14.19
C GLU A 381 3.34 46.88 -13.17
N THR A 382 3.63 46.25 -12.04
CA THR A 382 4.55 46.79 -11.03
C THR A 382 5.96 46.99 -11.60
N ARG A 383 6.46 46.03 -12.39
CA ARG A 383 7.78 46.14 -13.04
C ARG A 383 7.80 47.26 -14.09
N SER A 384 6.75 47.41 -14.88
CA SER A 384 6.66 48.48 -15.88
C SER A 384 6.60 49.85 -15.20
N LEU A 385 5.88 49.98 -14.08
CA LEU A 385 5.84 51.18 -13.25
C LEU A 385 7.22 51.49 -12.64
N GLN A 386 7.92 50.49 -12.10
CA GLN A 386 9.28 50.68 -11.57
C GLN A 386 10.28 51.10 -12.64
N LYS A 387 10.15 50.59 -13.87
CA LYS A 387 10.97 51.03 -15.00
C LYS A 387 10.65 52.47 -15.36
N PHE A 388 9.38 52.82 -15.47
CA PHE A 388 8.94 54.19 -15.73
C PHE A 388 9.46 55.19 -14.69
N ARG A 389 9.43 54.83 -13.39
CA ARG A 389 10.01 55.65 -12.31
C ARG A 389 11.52 55.85 -12.47
N ARG A 390 12.25 54.80 -12.86
CA ARG A 390 13.69 54.91 -13.14
C ARG A 390 13.97 55.82 -14.34
N ASP A 391 13.19 55.68 -15.41
CA ASP A 391 13.33 56.51 -16.62
C ASP A 391 13.03 58.00 -16.34
N LEU A 392 12.10 58.30 -15.43
CA LEU A 392 11.85 59.66 -14.93
C LEU A 392 13.04 60.19 -14.14
N GLN A 393 13.61 59.39 -13.23
CA GLN A 393 14.79 59.79 -12.45
C GLN A 393 16.03 60.02 -13.32
N SER A 394 16.16 59.29 -14.43
CA SER A 394 17.28 59.44 -15.36
C SER A 394 17.10 60.57 -16.39
N GLY A 395 16.02 61.35 -16.32
CA GLY A 395 15.80 62.49 -17.21
C GLY A 395 15.34 62.13 -18.63
N SER A 396 14.73 60.95 -18.84
CA SER A 396 14.31 60.51 -20.17
C SER A 396 13.18 61.37 -20.74
N ALA A 397 13.42 62.07 -21.87
CA ALA A 397 12.43 62.92 -22.52
C ALA A 397 11.12 62.19 -22.89
N ASN A 398 11.21 60.90 -23.22
CA ASN A 398 10.03 60.08 -23.54
C ASN A 398 9.20 59.73 -22.30
N ALA A 399 9.81 59.63 -21.12
CA ALA A 399 9.09 59.38 -19.87
C ALA A 399 8.28 60.61 -19.44
N TYR A 400 8.84 61.82 -19.59
CA TYR A 400 8.13 63.08 -19.32
C TYR A 400 6.92 63.28 -20.23
N LYS A 401 7.05 63.04 -21.55
CA LYS A 401 5.90 63.10 -22.47
C LYS A 401 4.78 62.13 -22.08
N LYS A 402 5.12 60.93 -21.61
CA LYS A 402 4.13 59.96 -21.11
C LYS A 402 3.47 60.41 -19.80
N LEU A 403 4.22 61.06 -18.91
CA LEU A 403 3.69 61.60 -17.66
C LEU A 403 2.70 62.74 -17.91
N GLU A 404 3.03 63.64 -18.85
CA GLU A 404 2.16 64.74 -19.25
C GLU A 404 0.86 64.22 -19.86
N ALA A 405 0.94 63.24 -20.78
CA ALA A 405 -0.24 62.58 -21.32
C ALA A 405 -1.09 61.86 -20.24
N GLN A 406 -0.46 61.26 -19.22
CA GLN A 406 -1.20 60.67 -18.09
C GLN A 406 -1.93 61.72 -17.26
N ARG A 407 -1.33 62.90 -17.08
CA ARG A 407 -1.95 64.02 -16.37
C ARG A 407 -3.17 64.54 -17.12
N ASP A 408 -3.07 64.72 -18.43
CA ASP A 408 -4.19 65.16 -19.28
C ASP A 408 -5.37 64.17 -19.21
N ILE A 409 -5.08 62.86 -19.23
CA ILE A 409 -6.10 61.81 -19.10
C ILE A 409 -6.74 61.86 -17.70
N SER A 410 -5.96 62.03 -16.63
CA SER A 410 -6.49 62.10 -15.27
C SER A 410 -7.39 63.32 -15.07
N GLU A 411 -7.04 64.45 -15.69
CA GLU A 411 -7.83 65.68 -15.67
C GLU A 411 -9.16 65.49 -16.41
N ALA A 412 -9.13 64.85 -17.58
CA ALA A 412 -10.34 64.49 -18.32
C ALA A 412 -11.26 63.54 -17.54
N LEU A 413 -10.70 62.53 -16.85
CA LEU A 413 -11.47 61.61 -16.01
C LEU A 413 -12.13 62.32 -14.82
N HIS A 414 -11.42 63.25 -14.17
CA HIS A 414 -11.98 64.03 -13.07
C HIS A 414 -13.14 64.93 -13.52
N ILE A 415 -13.04 65.53 -14.72
CA ILE A 415 -14.14 66.31 -15.32
C ILE A 415 -15.37 65.42 -15.57
N LEU A 416 -15.17 64.22 -16.12
CA LEU A 416 -16.26 63.26 -16.35
C LEU A 416 -16.92 62.81 -15.05
N GLN A 417 -16.13 62.50 -14.03
CA GLN A 417 -16.64 62.06 -12.73
C GLN A 417 -17.47 63.16 -12.05
N ASN A 418 -17.01 64.42 -12.10
CA ASN A 418 -17.77 65.57 -11.64
C ASN A 418 -19.06 65.79 -12.43
N HIS A 419 -19.08 65.49 -13.73
CA HIS A 419 -20.31 65.55 -14.52
C HIS A 419 -21.32 64.48 -14.10
N VAL A 420 -20.87 63.23 -13.89
CA VAL A 420 -21.72 62.13 -13.43
C VAL A 420 -22.29 62.41 -12.04
N GLU A 421 -21.49 62.98 -11.13
CA GLU A 421 -21.98 63.37 -9.80
C GLU A 421 -22.97 64.54 -9.85
N ARG A 422 -22.75 65.50 -10.76
CA ARG A 422 -23.73 66.58 -11.02
C ARG A 422 -25.05 66.05 -11.57
N GLU A 423 -25.02 65.07 -12.48
CA GLU A 423 -26.25 64.44 -12.99
C GLU A 423 -26.99 63.62 -11.92
N LYS A 424 -26.29 62.98 -10.98
CA LYS A 424 -26.92 62.27 -9.85
C LYS A 424 -27.53 63.18 -8.78
N SER A 425 -27.08 64.44 -8.71
CA SER A 425 -27.52 65.42 -7.70
C SER A 425 -28.64 66.36 -8.17
N GLN A 426 -29.05 66.29 -9.44
CA GLN A 426 -30.27 66.96 -9.89
C GLN A 426 -31.49 66.12 -9.53
N PRO A 427 -32.49 66.67 -8.81
CA PRO A 427 -33.74 65.97 -8.57
C PRO A 427 -34.40 65.71 -9.92
N THR A 428 -34.79 64.45 -10.13
CA THR A 428 -35.56 64.00 -11.29
C THR A 428 -36.86 64.80 -11.40
N ASN A 429 -36.83 65.92 -12.12
CA ASN A 429 -38.03 66.43 -12.76
C ASN A 429 -38.41 65.40 -13.81
N HIS A 430 -39.51 64.69 -13.56
CA HIS A 430 -40.16 63.81 -14.52
C HIS A 430 -40.43 64.60 -15.81
N VAL A 431 -39.50 64.50 -16.77
CA VAL A 431 -39.77 64.86 -18.14
C VAL A 431 -40.55 63.71 -18.75
N ASN A 432 -41.80 64.02 -19.10
CA ASN A 432 -42.71 63.19 -19.89
C ASN A 432 -41.99 62.60 -21.11
N LEU A 433 -41.91 61.27 -21.14
CA LEU A 433 -41.39 60.45 -22.24
C LEU A 433 -42.39 60.37 -23.43
N SER A 434 -42.92 61.51 -23.85
CA SER A 434 -43.87 61.59 -24.97
C SER A 434 -43.45 62.60 -26.02
N ALA A 435 -42.22 62.50 -26.53
CA ALA A 435 -41.82 63.00 -27.86
C ALA A 435 -40.32 62.77 -28.08
N ILE A 436 -39.92 61.55 -28.45
CA ILE A 436 -38.70 61.35 -29.23
C ILE A 436 -39.07 60.52 -30.47
N PRO A 437 -38.82 61.02 -31.69
CA PRO A 437 -39.19 60.36 -32.92
C PRO A 437 -38.37 59.09 -33.15
N VAL A 438 -39.10 58.00 -33.40
CA VAL A 438 -38.60 56.71 -33.86
C VAL A 438 -37.92 56.86 -35.23
N LYS A 439 -36.59 57.01 -35.25
CA LYS A 439 -35.75 56.73 -36.44
C LYS A 439 -34.34 56.33 -36.00
N LEU A 440 -34.19 55.07 -35.59
CA LEU A 440 -33.02 54.17 -35.76
C LEU A 440 -33.11 52.97 -34.79
N LEU A 441 -34.28 52.32 -34.76
CA LEU A 441 -34.40 50.92 -34.35
C LEU A 441 -34.13 50.06 -35.59
N GLY A 442 -32.85 49.97 -35.96
CA GLY A 442 -32.36 49.07 -36.99
C GLY A 442 -32.15 47.67 -36.43
N GLN A 443 -33.18 46.84 -36.51
CA GLN A 443 -33.15 45.37 -36.58
C GLN A 443 -32.11 44.63 -35.70
N LYS A 444 -32.53 44.17 -34.52
CA LYS A 444 -31.94 42.95 -33.94
C LYS A 444 -32.24 41.80 -34.89
N ARG A 445 -31.27 41.44 -35.73
CA ARG A 445 -31.33 40.20 -36.50
C ARG A 445 -31.10 39.03 -35.54
N PRO A 446 -31.96 38.00 -35.53
CA PRO A 446 -31.60 36.74 -34.89
C PRO A 446 -30.34 36.22 -35.58
N THR A 447 -29.30 35.93 -34.81
CA THR A 447 -28.09 35.28 -35.32
C THR A 447 -28.37 33.80 -35.57
N ILE A 448 -29.19 33.52 -36.58
CA ILE A 448 -29.23 32.21 -37.22
C ILE A 448 -28.16 32.27 -38.34
N PRO A 449 -27.15 31.40 -38.32
CA PRO A 449 -26.11 31.41 -39.34
C PRO A 449 -26.65 30.90 -40.68
N ASP A 450 -27.00 31.82 -41.58
CA ASP A 450 -27.59 31.56 -42.90
C ASP A 450 -26.66 30.93 -43.96
N LYS A 451 -25.46 30.44 -43.57
CA LYS A 451 -24.49 29.89 -44.54
C LYS A 451 -23.99 28.51 -44.11
N PRO A 452 -24.23 27.45 -44.91
CA PRO A 452 -23.92 26.04 -44.56
C PRO A 452 -22.42 25.69 -44.56
N LYS A 453 -21.54 26.69 -44.48
CA LYS A 453 -20.07 26.51 -44.52
C LYS A 453 -19.32 27.21 -43.38
N THR A 454 -20.02 27.81 -42.41
CA THR A 454 -19.38 28.37 -41.22
C THR A 454 -19.15 27.30 -40.16
N LEU A 455 -18.05 27.41 -39.43
CA LEU A 455 -17.69 26.49 -38.34
C LEU A 455 -18.81 26.35 -37.30
N ALA A 456 -19.50 27.46 -37.02
CA ALA A 456 -20.66 27.50 -36.12
C ALA A 456 -21.84 26.65 -36.61
N PHE A 457 -22.08 26.56 -37.92
CA PHE A 457 -23.13 25.72 -38.50
C PHE A 457 -22.76 24.23 -38.39
N CYS A 458 -21.50 23.87 -38.68
CA CYS A 458 -21.03 22.48 -38.57
C CYS A 458 -20.97 21.94 -37.13
N LEU A 459 -20.77 22.83 -36.14
CA LEU A 459 -20.83 22.50 -34.72
C LEU A 459 -22.26 22.24 -34.24
N LEU A 460 -23.23 23.02 -34.73
CA LEU A 460 -24.64 22.87 -34.38
C LEU A 460 -25.29 21.60 -34.95
N GLU A 461 -24.88 21.15 -36.15
CA GLU A 461 -25.36 19.90 -36.75
C GLU A 461 -24.62 18.62 -36.26
N GLY A 462 -23.64 18.73 -35.36
CA GLY A 462 -22.90 17.57 -34.85
C GLY A 462 -22.01 16.87 -35.90
N ARG A 463 -21.70 17.53 -37.02
CA ARG A 463 -20.91 16.96 -38.14
C ARG A 463 -19.41 17.21 -38.03
N TYR A 464 -18.95 17.93 -37.01
CA TYR A 464 -17.53 18.19 -36.81
C TYR A 464 -16.86 17.00 -36.09
N ARG A 465 -16.10 16.19 -36.84
CA ARG A 465 -15.17 15.20 -36.27
C ARG A 465 -13.74 15.70 -36.44
N PRO A 466 -13.00 16.04 -35.36
CA PRO A 466 -11.59 16.37 -35.48
C PRO A 466 -10.82 15.14 -36.00
N LYS A 467 -9.88 15.36 -36.91
CA LYS A 467 -9.00 14.30 -37.39
C LYS A 467 -8.11 13.84 -36.23
N ASN A 468 -8.27 12.59 -35.82
CA ASN A 468 -7.33 11.93 -34.92
C ASN A 468 -5.98 11.83 -35.63
N ASN A 469 -5.01 12.62 -35.18
CA ASN A 469 -3.62 12.40 -35.55
C ASN A 469 -3.15 11.13 -34.83
N LYS A 470 -2.83 10.11 -35.63
CA LYS A 470 -2.09 8.93 -35.17
C LYS A 470 -0.66 9.35 -34.83
N THR A 471 -0.27 9.07 -33.60
CA THR A 471 1.09 8.64 -33.20
C THR A 471 0.92 7.68 -32.05
#